data_AF-A0A0A1VNL9-F1
#
_entry.id   AF-A0A0A1VNL9-F1
#
_cell.length_a   1.000
_cell.length_b   1.000
_cell.length_c   1.000
_cell.angle_alpha   90.00
_cell.angle_beta   90.00
_cell.angle_gamma   90.00
#
_symmetry.space_group_name_H-M   'P 1'
#
loop_
_entity.id
_entity.type
_entity.pdbx_description
1 polymer ?
#
loop_
_entity_poly.entity_id
_entity_poly.type
_entity_poly.pdbx_seq_one_letter_code
_entity_poly.pdbx_strand_id
1 'polypeptide(L)'
;MKVIFADTFYWIALINPRDNWHTIALNYARKYTDDYLITTDGIVDETLNYFATKGAIMRRKALATYFQIRQEPNMEIISYTPQLRQAGIQLFDERPDKGYSLTDCISMIVMKQRGIIEVLTHDKHFTQENLRILFQDSNFNNLTWNLIAQSSISLLISTKSGIVRKFIKHNGDRYNSEYLPSPKLPTPLTSNEKRHLK
;
A
#
# COMPACT_ATOMS: atom_id res chain seq x y z
N MET A 1 -7.00 -3.69 -16.42
CA MET A 1 -7.26 -2.49 -15.62
C MET A 1 -8.39 -2.80 -14.66
N LYS A 2 -8.04 -2.98 -13.40
CA LYS A 2 -8.99 -3.19 -12.30
C LYS A 2 -8.75 -2.14 -11.21
N VAL A 3 -9.74 -1.92 -10.37
CA VAL A 3 -9.58 -1.15 -9.13
C VAL A 3 -9.35 -2.15 -8.00
N ILE A 4 -8.20 -2.03 -7.33
CA ILE A 4 -7.73 -3.00 -6.34
C ILE A 4 -7.43 -2.27 -5.04
N PHE A 5 -7.80 -2.86 -3.90
CA PHE A 5 -7.47 -2.31 -2.61
C PHE A 5 -6.09 -2.76 -2.12
N ALA A 6 -5.28 -1.83 -1.61
CA ALA A 6 -3.92 -2.08 -1.14
C ALA A 6 -3.84 -1.92 0.38
N ASP A 7 -3.71 -3.05 1.07
CA ASP A 7 -3.65 -3.16 2.54
C ASP A 7 -2.25 -2.84 3.10
N THR A 8 -2.15 -2.58 4.42
CA THR A 8 -0.90 -2.39 5.17
C THR A 8 0.09 -3.51 4.89
N PHE A 9 -0.39 -4.76 4.83
CA PHE A 9 0.41 -5.92 4.50
C PHE A 9 1.21 -5.75 3.19
N TYR A 10 0.54 -5.31 2.11
CA TYR A 10 1.17 -5.15 0.81
C TYR A 10 2.27 -4.08 0.85
N TRP A 11 2.02 -2.95 1.49
CA TRP A 11 3.00 -1.87 1.59
C TRP A 11 4.23 -2.28 2.39
N ILE A 12 4.03 -2.98 3.53
CA ILE A 12 5.13 -3.52 4.31
C ILE A 12 5.98 -4.48 3.47
N ALA A 13 5.34 -5.44 2.81
CA ALA A 13 6.03 -6.42 1.97
C ALA A 13 6.78 -5.73 0.82
N LEU A 14 6.17 -4.74 0.16
CA LEU A 14 6.81 -4.01 -0.93
C LEU A 14 8.03 -3.20 -0.46
N ILE A 15 7.94 -2.53 0.69
CA ILE A 15 9.01 -1.65 1.20
C ILE A 15 10.17 -2.45 1.82
N ASN A 16 9.89 -3.57 2.48
CA ASN A 16 10.88 -4.35 3.24
C ASN A 16 11.45 -5.51 2.41
N PRO A 17 12.71 -5.45 1.95
CA PRO A 17 13.31 -6.52 1.15
C PRO A 17 13.51 -7.84 1.89
N ARG A 18 13.43 -7.82 3.23
CA ARG A 18 13.53 -9.00 4.08
C ARG A 18 12.16 -9.60 4.44
N ASP A 19 11.09 -9.03 3.93
CA ASP A 19 9.75 -9.59 4.11
C ASP A 19 9.60 -10.85 3.27
N ASN A 20 8.98 -11.89 3.82
CA ASN A 20 8.75 -13.16 3.12
C ASN A 20 7.89 -12.97 1.86
N TRP A 21 7.07 -11.91 1.81
CA TRP A 21 6.20 -11.60 0.69
C TRP A 21 6.77 -10.54 -0.26
N HIS A 22 8.00 -10.07 -0.01
CA HIS A 22 8.60 -8.99 -0.78
C HIS A 22 8.61 -9.28 -2.28
N THR A 23 9.08 -10.46 -2.67
CA THR A 23 9.17 -10.85 -4.09
C THR A 23 7.80 -10.90 -4.76
N ILE A 24 6.77 -11.35 -4.04
CA ILE A 24 5.40 -11.45 -4.54
C ILE A 24 4.80 -10.06 -4.75
N ALA A 25 4.91 -9.19 -3.74
CA ALA A 25 4.45 -7.79 -3.82
C ALA A 25 5.19 -7.00 -4.92
N LEU A 26 6.50 -7.19 -5.04
CA LEU A 26 7.32 -6.54 -6.06
C LEU A 26 6.94 -7.01 -7.49
N ASN A 27 6.67 -8.30 -7.66
CA ASN A 27 6.23 -8.84 -8.94
C ASN A 27 4.83 -8.32 -9.32
N TYR A 28 3.92 -8.18 -8.35
CA TYR A 28 2.64 -7.52 -8.57
C TYR A 28 2.85 -6.10 -9.12
N ALA A 29 3.60 -5.27 -8.39
CA ALA A 29 3.86 -3.88 -8.74
C ALA A 29 4.50 -3.70 -10.13
N ARG A 30 5.30 -4.68 -10.57
CA ARG A 30 5.96 -4.68 -11.89
C ARG A 30 5.04 -5.09 -13.03
N LYS A 31 4.13 -6.04 -12.77
CA LYS A 31 3.32 -6.69 -13.81
C LYS A 31 2.00 -5.97 -14.04
N TYR A 32 1.39 -5.44 -12.98
CA TYR A 32 0.06 -4.85 -13.00
C TYR A 32 0.13 -3.33 -12.91
N THR A 33 0.93 -2.71 -13.79
CA THR A 33 1.15 -1.25 -13.77
C THR A 33 -0.09 -0.44 -14.16
N ASP A 34 -1.03 -1.08 -14.85
CA ASP A 34 -2.26 -0.46 -15.34
C ASP A 34 -3.44 -0.65 -14.38
N ASP A 35 -3.24 -1.32 -13.25
CA ASP A 35 -4.27 -1.41 -12.21
C ASP A 35 -4.29 -0.16 -11.35
N TYR A 36 -5.48 0.24 -10.92
CA TYR A 36 -5.72 1.41 -10.08
C TYR A 36 -5.76 0.98 -8.62
N LEU A 37 -4.78 1.41 -7.82
CA LEU A 37 -4.69 1.03 -6.41
C LEU A 37 -5.36 2.06 -5.51
N ILE A 38 -6.25 1.59 -4.64
CA ILE A 38 -6.87 2.40 -3.61
C ILE A 38 -6.36 1.94 -2.24
N THR A 39 -5.96 2.87 -1.40
CA THR A 39 -5.63 2.63 0.01
C THR A 39 -6.28 3.71 0.88
N THR A 40 -6.06 3.71 2.19
CA THR A 40 -6.67 4.70 3.11
C THR A 40 -5.63 5.36 4.01
N ASP A 41 -5.97 6.51 4.60
CA ASP A 41 -5.11 7.18 5.59
C ASP A 41 -4.71 6.23 6.74
N GLY A 42 -5.63 5.40 7.25
CA GLY A 42 -5.29 4.47 8.33
C GLY A 42 -4.26 3.41 7.94
N ILE A 43 -4.27 2.95 6.68
CA ILE A 43 -3.25 2.03 6.16
C ILE A 43 -1.90 2.74 6.02
N VAL A 44 -1.91 4.00 5.59
CA VAL A 44 -0.71 4.83 5.56
C VAL A 44 -0.14 4.97 6.97
N ASP A 45 -0.98 5.27 7.95
CA ASP A 45 -0.58 5.42 9.36
C ASP A 45 0.02 4.13 9.91
N GLU A 46 -0.64 2.98 9.73
CA GLU A 46 -0.11 1.67 10.14
C GLU A 46 1.22 1.34 9.47
N THR A 47 1.34 1.60 8.16
CA THR A 47 2.58 1.37 7.42
C THR A 47 3.73 2.24 7.98
N LEU A 48 3.49 3.53 8.19
CA LEU A 48 4.50 4.45 8.74
C LEU A 48 4.87 4.10 10.19
N ASN A 49 3.88 3.71 11.00
CA ASN A 49 4.09 3.25 12.38
C ASN A 49 4.91 1.96 12.44
N TYR A 50 4.62 1.00 11.55
CA TYR A 50 5.39 -0.24 11.45
C TYR A 50 6.89 0.05 11.20
N PHE A 51 7.20 0.97 10.28
CA PHE A 51 8.58 1.32 9.96
C PHE A 51 9.23 2.31 10.92
N ALA A 52 8.48 2.87 11.89
CA ALA A 52 9.02 3.82 12.86
C ALA A 52 10.12 3.21 13.74
N THR A 53 10.03 1.91 14.02
CA THR A 53 10.98 1.16 14.87
C THR A 53 12.03 0.38 14.08
N LYS A 54 12.06 0.51 12.74
CA LYS A 54 12.93 -0.28 11.84
C LYS A 54 14.21 0.46 11.40
N GLY A 55 14.56 1.53 12.12
CA GLY A 55 15.74 2.35 11.86
C GLY A 55 15.53 3.42 10.78
N ALA A 56 16.44 4.40 10.74
CA ALA A 56 16.32 5.60 9.92
C ALA A 56 16.21 5.33 8.41
N ILE A 57 16.86 4.26 7.92
CA ILE A 57 16.79 3.89 6.50
C ILE A 57 15.38 3.44 6.13
N MET A 58 14.79 2.51 6.88
CA MET A 58 13.45 1.98 6.59
C MET A 58 12.37 3.05 6.79
N ARG A 59 12.50 3.89 7.82
CA ARG A 59 11.62 5.04 8.03
C ARG A 59 11.60 5.99 6.82
N ARG A 60 12.78 6.31 6.28
CA ARG A 60 12.90 7.15 5.07
C ARG A 60 12.31 6.46 3.84
N LYS A 61 12.49 5.14 3.68
CA LYS A 61 11.87 4.39 2.58
C LYS A 61 10.35 4.46 2.64
N ALA A 62 9.76 4.20 3.81
CA ALA A 62 8.30 4.27 3.98
C ALA A 62 7.75 5.67 3.68
N LEU A 63 8.42 6.72 4.15
CA LEU A 63 8.04 8.10 3.86
C LEU A 63 8.18 8.45 2.37
N ALA A 64 9.25 7.99 1.72
CA ALA A 64 9.42 8.17 0.28
C ALA A 64 8.32 7.47 -0.52
N THR A 65 7.91 6.26 -0.12
CA THR A 65 6.78 5.54 -0.72
C THR A 65 5.47 6.32 -0.57
N TYR A 66 5.16 6.87 0.61
CA TYR A 66 3.98 7.74 0.79
C TYR A 66 3.97 8.93 -0.19
N PHE A 67 5.08 9.64 -0.34
CA PHE A 67 5.17 10.76 -1.28
C PHE A 67 5.05 10.32 -2.75
N GLN A 68 5.51 9.11 -3.08
CA GLN A 68 5.37 8.54 -4.42
C GLN A 68 3.91 8.21 -4.73
N ILE A 69 3.19 7.54 -3.80
CA ILE A 69 1.77 7.21 -3.96
C ILE A 69 0.95 8.47 -4.29
N ARG A 70 1.21 9.57 -3.59
CA ARG A 70 0.52 10.86 -3.81
C ARG A 70 0.74 11.50 -5.18
N GLN A 71 1.78 11.10 -5.90
CA GLN A 71 2.10 11.62 -7.23
C GLN A 71 1.70 10.66 -8.34
N GLU A 72 1.24 9.46 -8.00
CA GLU A 72 0.98 8.41 -8.96
C GLU A 72 -0.46 8.51 -9.49
N PRO A 73 -0.68 8.66 -10.81
CA PRO A 73 -2.02 8.78 -11.38
C PRO A 73 -2.89 7.53 -11.19
N ASN A 74 -2.28 6.36 -11.07
CA ASN A 74 -2.98 5.09 -10.87
C ASN A 74 -3.11 4.70 -9.39
N MET A 75 -2.96 5.65 -8.47
CA MET A 75 -3.14 5.40 -7.04
C MET A 75 -3.99 6.49 -6.37
N GLU A 76 -4.80 6.08 -5.39
CA GLU A 76 -5.63 6.97 -4.58
C GLU A 76 -5.45 6.63 -3.10
N ILE A 77 -5.26 7.66 -2.27
CA ILE A 77 -5.38 7.55 -0.81
C ILE A 77 -6.72 8.14 -0.42
N ILE A 78 -7.62 7.31 0.09
CA ILE A 78 -8.92 7.75 0.61
C ILE A 78 -8.71 8.36 2.00
N SER A 79 -9.03 9.65 2.12
CA SER A 79 -8.91 10.34 3.38
C SER A 79 -9.96 9.91 4.40
N TYR A 80 -9.56 9.84 5.66
CA TYR A 80 -10.50 9.56 6.75
C TYR A 80 -11.40 10.76 7.03
N THR A 81 -12.69 10.59 6.76
CA THR A 81 -13.73 11.55 7.16
C THR A 81 -14.40 11.11 8.46
N PRO A 82 -15.02 12.02 9.23
CA PRO A 82 -15.81 11.65 10.40
C PRO A 82 -16.89 10.60 10.10
N GLN A 83 -17.53 10.70 8.93
CA GLN A 83 -18.58 9.77 8.48
C GLN A 83 -17.99 8.39 8.20
N LEU A 84 -16.84 8.33 7.52
CA LEU A 84 -16.16 7.07 7.25
C LEU A 84 -15.68 6.40 8.55
N ARG A 85 -15.14 7.20 9.48
CA ARG A 85 -14.74 6.71 10.80
C ARG A 85 -15.93 6.16 11.59
N GLN A 86 -17.06 6.87 11.60
CA GLN A 86 -18.27 6.41 12.30
C GLN A 86 -18.80 5.09 11.70
N ALA A 87 -18.83 4.97 10.37
CA ALA A 87 -19.21 3.73 9.70
C ALA A 87 -18.27 2.57 10.03
N GLY A 88 -16.96 2.83 10.12
CA GLY A 88 -15.98 1.84 10.58
C GLY A 88 -16.20 1.40 12.02
N ILE A 89 -16.48 2.33 12.94
CA ILE A 89 -16.80 2.03 14.34
C ILE A 89 -18.07 1.19 14.43
N GLN A 90 -19.09 1.53 13.65
CA GLN A 90 -20.33 0.75 13.60
C GLN A 90 -20.06 -0.69 13.14
N LEU A 91 -19.30 -0.89 12.05
CA LEU A 91 -18.95 -2.24 11.60
C LEU A 91 -18.12 -3.00 12.65
N PHE A 92 -17.23 -2.32 13.36
CA PHE A 92 -16.46 -2.91 14.46
C PHE A 92 -17.37 -3.39 15.59
N ASP A 93 -18.37 -2.61 15.98
CA ASP A 93 -19.37 -2.97 17.00
C ASP A 93 -20.28 -4.12 16.55
N GLU A 94 -20.65 -4.16 15.27
CA GLU A 94 -21.48 -5.22 14.66
C GLU A 94 -20.74 -6.56 14.46
N ARG A 95 -19.44 -6.63 14.77
CA ARG A 95 -18.58 -7.80 14.54
C ARG A 95 -17.79 -8.22 15.79
N PRO A 96 -18.46 -8.42 16.95
CA PRO A 96 -17.77 -8.83 18.18
C PRO A 96 -17.17 -10.24 18.07
N ASP A 97 -17.64 -11.04 17.11
CA ASP A 97 -17.13 -12.38 16.80
C ASP A 97 -15.85 -12.37 15.95
N LYS A 98 -15.39 -11.19 15.52
CA LYS A 98 -14.25 -11.02 14.62
C LYS A 98 -13.08 -10.32 15.30
N GLY A 99 -11.88 -10.63 14.82
CA GLY A 99 -10.63 -9.99 15.27
C GLY A 99 -10.25 -8.74 14.48
N TYR A 100 -11.20 -8.08 13.82
CA TYR A 100 -10.93 -6.94 12.95
C TYR A 100 -10.34 -5.77 13.74
N SER A 101 -9.36 -5.07 13.18
CA SER A 101 -8.99 -3.75 13.65
C SER A 101 -10.00 -2.69 13.15
N LEU A 102 -9.98 -1.49 13.75
CA LEU A 102 -10.76 -0.37 13.20
C LEU A 102 -10.29 -0.01 11.78
N THR A 103 -8.99 -0.14 11.48
CA THR A 103 -8.43 0.08 10.15
C THR A 103 -9.02 -0.89 9.13
N ASP A 104 -9.15 -2.16 9.50
CA ASP A 104 -9.78 -3.20 8.65
C ASP A 104 -11.25 -2.85 8.38
N CYS A 105 -12.01 -2.50 9.43
CA CYS A 105 -13.40 -2.11 9.29
C CYS A 105 -13.57 -0.92 8.34
N ILE A 106 -12.76 0.13 8.50
CA ILE A 106 -12.83 1.29 7.61
C ILE A 106 -12.44 0.90 6.17
N SER A 107 -11.43 0.06 6.01
CA SER A 107 -11.00 -0.46 4.70
C SER A 107 -12.13 -1.22 4.00
N MET A 108 -12.83 -2.11 4.73
CA MET A 108 -13.98 -2.84 4.22
C MET A 108 -15.14 -1.91 3.84
N ILE A 109 -15.40 -0.85 4.62
CA ILE A 109 -16.41 0.17 4.26
C ILE A 109 -16.02 0.89 2.96
N VAL A 110 -14.77 1.32 2.82
CA VAL A 110 -14.28 1.97 1.58
C VAL A 110 -14.44 1.03 0.39
N MET A 111 -14.02 -0.23 0.53
CA MET A 111 -14.13 -1.24 -0.52
C MET A 111 -15.58 -1.43 -0.94
N LYS A 112 -16.50 -1.57 0.03
CA LYS A 112 -17.94 -1.69 -0.24
C LYS A 112 -18.51 -0.46 -0.97
N GLN A 113 -18.17 0.75 -0.50
CA GLN A 113 -18.64 2.00 -1.10
C GLN A 113 -18.12 2.22 -2.52
N ARG A 114 -16.90 1.75 -2.82
CA ARG A 114 -16.24 1.88 -4.13
C ARG A 114 -16.45 0.67 -5.04
N GLY A 115 -17.20 -0.36 -4.60
CA GLY A 115 -17.42 -1.58 -5.38
C GLY A 115 -16.15 -2.41 -5.61
N ILE A 116 -15.17 -2.32 -4.72
CA ILE A 116 -13.88 -3.02 -4.80
C ILE A 116 -14.02 -4.37 -4.11
N ILE A 117 -13.69 -5.44 -4.83
CA ILE A 117 -13.77 -6.81 -4.30
C ILE A 117 -12.39 -7.44 -4.07
N GLU A 118 -11.35 -6.95 -4.74
CA GLU A 118 -10.00 -7.52 -4.70
C GLU A 118 -9.10 -6.70 -3.77
N VAL A 119 -8.34 -7.39 -2.92
CA VAL A 119 -7.39 -6.78 -1.98
C VAL A 119 -6.02 -7.46 -2.03
N LEU A 120 -4.97 -6.64 -1.96
CA LEU A 120 -3.58 -7.05 -1.82
C LEU A 120 -3.24 -7.19 -0.33
N THR A 121 -3.54 -8.35 0.24
CA THR A 121 -3.19 -8.69 1.63
C THR A 121 -2.86 -10.18 1.74
N HIS A 122 -2.48 -10.62 2.93
CA HIS A 122 -2.55 -12.03 3.34
C HIS A 122 -3.41 -12.20 4.60
N ASP A 123 -4.06 -11.13 5.07
CA ASP A 123 -4.97 -11.18 6.20
C ASP A 123 -6.33 -11.78 5.80
N LYS A 124 -6.67 -12.90 6.44
CA LYS A 124 -7.94 -13.62 6.25
C LYS A 124 -9.17 -12.84 6.72
N HIS A 125 -9.02 -11.73 7.46
CA HIS A 125 -10.17 -10.91 7.87
C HIS A 125 -11.03 -10.46 6.68
N PHE A 126 -10.40 -10.12 5.56
CA PHE A 126 -11.10 -9.66 4.37
C PHE A 126 -11.99 -10.73 3.73
N THR A 127 -11.62 -12.02 3.80
CA THR A 127 -12.45 -13.10 3.22
C THR A 127 -13.74 -13.32 3.98
N GLN A 128 -13.79 -12.94 5.27
CA GLN A 128 -14.97 -13.05 6.11
C GLN A 128 -16.08 -12.05 5.74
N GLU A 129 -15.75 -11.00 4.97
CA GLU A 129 -16.71 -10.05 4.39
C GLU A 129 -16.86 -10.25 2.86
N ASN A 130 -16.61 -11.46 2.36
CA ASN A 130 -16.69 -11.84 0.93
C ASN A 130 -15.73 -11.07 0.01
N LEU A 131 -14.62 -10.54 0.54
CA LEU A 131 -13.58 -9.89 -0.26
C LEU A 131 -12.53 -10.93 -0.69
N ARG A 132 -11.95 -10.74 -1.88
CA ARG A 132 -11.00 -11.66 -2.48
C ARG A 132 -9.56 -11.21 -2.25
N ILE A 133 -8.80 -12.05 -1.57
CA ILE A 133 -7.34 -11.89 -1.42
C ILE A 133 -6.64 -12.34 -2.71
N LEU A 134 -5.97 -11.42 -3.40
CA LEU A 134 -5.30 -11.72 -4.67
C LEU A 134 -4.10 -12.66 -4.53
N PHE A 135 -3.33 -12.55 -3.44
CA PHE A 135 -2.15 -13.40 -3.23
C PHE A 135 -2.49 -14.86 -2.90
N GLN A 136 -3.76 -15.16 -2.62
CA GLN A 136 -4.22 -16.54 -2.39
C GLN A 136 -4.83 -17.17 -3.65
N ASP A 137 -5.01 -16.41 -4.74
CA ASP A 137 -5.54 -16.94 -5.99
C ASP A 137 -4.50 -17.87 -6.64
N SER A 138 -4.87 -19.12 -6.91
CA SER A 138 -4.01 -20.13 -7.53
C SER A 138 -3.46 -19.66 -8.89
N ASN A 139 -4.21 -18.85 -9.62
CA ASN A 139 -3.74 -18.27 -10.89
C ASN A 139 -2.60 -17.28 -10.65
N PHE A 140 -2.67 -16.49 -9.58
CA PHE A 140 -1.60 -15.58 -9.19
C PHE A 140 -0.35 -16.35 -8.72
N ASN A 141 -0.56 -17.37 -7.87
CA ASN A 141 0.52 -18.16 -7.30
C ASN A 141 1.29 -19.01 -8.34
N ASN A 142 0.60 -19.60 -9.32
CA ASN A 142 1.24 -20.36 -10.39
C ASN A 142 2.10 -19.47 -11.31
N LEU A 143 1.72 -18.20 -11.48
CA LEU A 143 2.50 -17.22 -12.24
C LEU A 143 3.71 -16.72 -11.45
N THR A 144 3.59 -16.53 -10.13
CA THR A 144 4.70 -16.05 -9.29
C THR A 144 5.79 -17.10 -9.12
N TRP A 145 5.45 -18.38 -8.93
CA TRP A 145 6.46 -19.45 -8.82
C TRP A 145 7.27 -19.64 -10.10
N ASN A 146 6.62 -19.56 -11.27
CA ASN A 146 7.32 -19.61 -12.56
C ASN A 146 8.28 -18.42 -12.76
N LEU A 147 7.90 -17.22 -12.32
CA LEU A 147 8.76 -16.02 -12.40
C LEU A 147 9.93 -16.07 -11.41
N ILE A 148 9.70 -16.56 -10.17
CA ILE A 148 10.78 -16.77 -9.19
C ILE A 148 11.78 -17.79 -9.72
N ALA A 149 11.31 -18.90 -10.29
CA ALA A 149 12.15 -19.92 -10.91
C ALA A 149 12.94 -19.39 -12.13
N GLN A 150 12.37 -18.45 -12.89
CA GLN A 150 13.06 -17.83 -14.04
C GLN A 150 14.01 -16.68 -13.64
N SER A 151 13.80 -16.04 -12.48
CA SER A 151 14.61 -14.90 -12.01
C SER A 151 16.02 -15.27 -11.50
N SER A 152 16.37 -16.56 -11.44
CA SER A 152 17.76 -17.02 -11.36
C SER A 152 18.56 -16.77 -12.65
N ILE A 153 17.89 -16.33 -13.73
CA ILE A 153 18.50 -15.92 -15.00
C ILE A 153 18.14 -14.44 -15.20
N SER A 154 19.15 -13.57 -15.13
CA SER A 154 19.06 -12.11 -15.26
C SER A 154 18.16 -11.67 -16.41
N LEU A 155 17.03 -11.00 -16.12
CA LEU A 155 16.20 -10.37 -17.15
C LEU A 155 15.96 -8.89 -16.84
N LEU A 156 16.73 -8.03 -17.51
CA LEU A 156 16.43 -6.62 -17.72
C LEU A 156 15.17 -6.50 -18.59
N ILE A 157 14.00 -6.35 -17.97
CA ILE A 157 12.80 -5.90 -18.69
C ILE A 157 12.70 -4.38 -18.55
N SER A 158 12.90 -3.70 -19.68
CA SER A 158 12.58 -2.29 -19.88
C SER A 158 11.08 -2.06 -19.67
N THR A 159 10.68 -1.64 -18.48
CA THR A 159 9.29 -1.31 -18.15
C THR A 159 9.05 0.19 -18.31
N LYS A 160 7.90 0.55 -18.90
CA LYS A 160 7.46 1.92 -19.19
C LYS A 160 6.78 2.64 -18.02
N SER A 161 6.74 2.05 -16.82
CA SER A 161 6.23 2.72 -15.61
C SER A 161 7.36 3.43 -14.86
N GLY A 162 7.19 4.73 -14.62
CA GLY A 162 8.13 5.56 -13.86
C GLY A 162 8.35 5.09 -12.42
N ILE A 163 7.37 4.41 -11.82
CA ILE A 163 7.46 3.84 -10.47
C ILE A 163 8.46 2.70 -10.43
N VAL A 164 8.36 1.74 -11.36
CA VAL A 164 9.24 0.58 -11.39
C VAL A 164 10.69 1.02 -11.60
N ARG A 165 10.93 2.04 -12.44
CA ARG A 165 12.28 2.62 -12.60
C ARG A 165 12.77 3.34 -11.35
N LYS A 166 11.95 4.18 -10.68
CA LYS A 166 12.39 4.92 -9.48
C LYS A 166 12.54 4.01 -8.26
N PHE A 167 11.64 3.04 -8.06
CA PHE A 167 11.68 2.08 -6.96
C PHE A 167 12.84 1.09 -7.11
N ILE A 168 13.14 0.62 -8.34
CA ILE A 168 14.32 -0.22 -8.62
C ILE A 168 15.62 0.58 -8.50
N LYS A 169 15.68 1.81 -9.02
CA LYS A 169 16.88 2.67 -8.90
C LYS A 169 17.17 3.07 -7.44
N HIS A 170 16.14 3.22 -6.60
CA HIS A 170 16.31 3.52 -5.17
C HIS A 170 16.62 2.30 -4.28
N ASN A 171 16.34 1.08 -4.74
CA ASN A 171 16.54 -0.15 -3.94
C ASN A 171 17.64 -1.09 -4.47
N GLY A 172 18.09 -0.93 -5.71
CA GLY A 172 19.13 -1.75 -6.34
C GLY A 172 20.55 -1.18 -6.20
N ASP A 173 20.70 0.14 -6.13
CA ASP A 173 21.99 0.78 -5.90
C ASP A 173 22.25 0.88 -4.39
N ARG A 174 23.45 0.50 -3.94
CA ARG A 174 23.92 0.77 -2.57
C ARG A 174 23.80 2.27 -2.33
N TYR A 175 22.83 2.70 -1.53
CA TYR A 175 22.66 4.11 -1.18
C TYR A 175 23.82 4.55 -0.29
N ASN A 176 24.81 5.20 -0.89
CA ASN A 176 25.70 6.12 -0.19
C ASN A 176 24.84 7.21 0.45
N SER A 177 25.07 7.46 1.74
CA SER A 177 24.22 8.25 2.63
C SER A 177 24.17 9.76 2.37
N GLU A 178 24.64 10.26 1.22
CA GLU A 178 24.98 11.68 1.08
C GLU A 178 24.04 12.56 0.28
N TYR A 179 23.07 12.04 -0.48
CA TYR A 179 22.18 12.93 -1.25
C TYR A 179 20.75 12.43 -1.31
N LEU A 180 19.95 12.83 -0.31
CA LEU A 180 18.52 13.02 -0.49
C LEU A 180 18.15 14.39 0.09
N PRO A 181 17.69 15.37 -0.71
CA PRO A 181 17.17 16.60 -0.16
C PRO A 181 15.95 16.25 0.70
N SER A 182 15.92 16.78 1.92
CA SER A 182 14.76 16.66 2.80
C SER A 182 13.49 17.07 2.03
N PRO A 183 12.43 16.25 2.01
CA PRO A 183 11.18 16.67 1.40
C PRO A 183 10.72 17.96 2.10
N LYS A 184 10.50 19.03 1.32
CA LYS A 184 9.93 20.27 1.85
C LYS A 184 8.56 19.91 2.42
N LEU A 185 8.41 20.05 3.74
CA LEU A 185 7.11 19.97 4.39
C LEU A 185 6.17 20.98 3.69
N PRO A 186 4.89 20.64 3.48
CA PRO A 186 3.94 21.62 2.99
C PRO A 186 3.92 22.83 3.91
N THR A 187 3.84 24.02 3.33
CA THR A 187 3.76 25.28 4.08
C THR A 187 2.60 25.23 5.08
N PRO A 188 2.76 25.79 6.29
CA PRO A 188 1.68 25.85 7.26
C PRO A 188 0.43 26.47 6.65
N LEU A 189 -0.75 25.89 6.91
CA LEU A 189 -2.03 26.44 6.50
C LEU A 189 -2.11 27.91 6.90
N THR A 190 -2.49 28.75 5.95
CA THR A 190 -2.72 30.18 6.15
C THR A 190 -3.86 30.39 7.15
N SER A 191 -3.88 31.57 7.80
CA SER A 191 -4.95 31.94 8.73
C SER A 191 -6.35 31.86 8.11
N ASN A 192 -6.46 31.99 6.78
CA ASN A 192 -7.72 31.83 6.05
C ASN A 192 -8.13 30.36 5.90
N GLU A 193 -7.21 29.45 5.61
CA GLU A 193 -7.50 28.01 5.51
C GLU A 193 -7.90 27.41 6.86
N LYS A 194 -7.34 27.93 7.97
CA LYS A 194 -7.72 27.51 9.34
C LYS A 194 -9.14 27.91 9.75
N ARG A 195 -9.76 28.91 9.10
CA ARG A 195 -11.14 29.33 9.41
C ARG A 195 -12.21 28.39 8.86
N HIS A 196 -11.91 27.63 7.81
CA HIS A 196 -12.83 26.67 7.21
C HIS A 196 -12.80 25.28 7.86
N LEU A 197 -11.97 25.12 8.90
CA LEU A 197 -11.80 23.88 9.68
C LEU A 197 -12.42 23.96 11.10
N LYS A 198 -13.24 24.99 11.37
CA LYS A 198 -13.98 25.15 12.63
C LYS A 198 -15.47 24.99 12.42
#